data_AF-A0A7J2VVZ9-F1
#
_entry.id   AF-A0A7J2VVZ9-F1
#
_cell.length_a   1.000
_cell.length_b   1.000
_cell.length_c   1.000
_cell.angle_alpha   90.00
_cell.angle_beta   90.00
_cell.angle_gamma   90.00
#
_symmetry.space_group_name_H-M   'P 1'
#
loop_
_entity.id
_entity.type
_entity.pdbx_description
1 polymer ?
#
loop_
_entity_poly.entity_id
_entity_poly.type
_entity_poly.pdbx_seq_one_letter_code
_entity_poly.pdbx_strand_id
1 'polypeptide(L)'
;MSEINVENTSQIENEIQTKKKIFLFIHNDGFDGKSLEPILLIDNEKIYMVMLKRTTNSDMYYFFDSKKYLKLWNDKKGNILVFINNWSGDLFIQNEQVEEYIDGFTYTAGSHELVCENRNGQRKKLLLEGFDIIPIAINQFTKYETAIFYILCYKLS
;
A
#
# COMPACT_ATOMS: atom_id res chain seq x y z
N MET A 1 9.25 -38.00 -1.57
CA MET A 1 8.05 -37.34 -2.14
C MET A 1 8.25 -35.85 -1.97
N SER A 2 8.44 -35.16 -3.08
CA SER A 2 8.77 -33.74 -3.18
C SER A 2 7.56 -33.01 -3.77
N GLU A 3 6.95 -32.13 -3.00
CA GLU A 3 6.00 -31.15 -3.53
C GLU A 3 6.76 -29.84 -3.75
N ILE A 4 7.04 -29.55 -5.02
CA ILE A 4 7.52 -28.25 -5.47
C ILE A 4 6.27 -27.44 -5.79
N ASN A 5 5.96 -26.45 -4.96
CA ASN A 5 4.95 -25.42 -5.25
C ASN A 5 5.49 -24.53 -6.36
N VAL A 6 4.97 -24.71 -7.57
CA VAL A 6 5.29 -23.86 -8.72
C VAL A 6 4.37 -22.64 -8.67
N GLU A 7 4.90 -21.50 -8.22
CA GLU A 7 4.28 -20.19 -8.44
C GLU A 7 4.25 -19.90 -9.95
N ASN A 8 3.05 -19.86 -10.52
CA ASN A 8 2.81 -19.55 -11.93
C ASN A 8 2.98 -18.04 -12.18
N THR A 9 4.20 -17.62 -12.50
CA THR A 9 4.48 -16.32 -13.09
C THR A 9 4.47 -16.47 -14.61
N SER A 10 3.36 -16.11 -15.28
CA SER A 10 3.35 -16.01 -16.75
C SER A 10 3.95 -14.66 -17.16
N GLN A 11 5.19 -14.66 -17.62
CA GLN A 11 5.84 -13.47 -18.18
C GLN A 11 5.45 -13.31 -19.66
N ILE A 12 4.64 -12.29 -19.96
CA ILE A 12 4.69 -11.60 -21.25
C ILE A 12 5.75 -10.51 -21.03
N GLU A 13 6.69 -10.30 -21.97
CA GLU A 13 8.01 -9.67 -21.76
C GLU A 13 8.08 -8.32 -21.02
N ASN A 14 6.97 -7.64 -20.71
CA ASN A 14 6.92 -6.41 -19.88
C ASN A 14 5.76 -6.37 -18.85
N GLU A 15 5.06 -7.49 -18.61
CA GLU A 15 3.91 -7.56 -17.70
C GLU A 15 4.12 -8.60 -16.60
N ILE A 16 4.05 -8.14 -15.35
CA ILE A 16 4.07 -8.98 -14.16
C ILE A 16 2.66 -9.08 -13.62
N GLN A 17 2.11 -10.30 -13.53
CA GLN A 17 0.85 -10.54 -12.85
C GLN A 17 1.10 -11.16 -11.47
N THR A 18 0.48 -10.58 -10.43
CA THR A 18 0.59 -11.07 -9.05
C THR A 18 -0.81 -11.19 -8.44
N LYS A 19 -1.05 -12.27 -7.69
CA LYS A 19 -2.28 -12.46 -6.91
C LYS A 19 -2.02 -12.19 -5.44
N LYS A 20 -2.89 -11.43 -4.79
CA LYS A 20 -2.83 -11.15 -3.35
C LYS A 20 -4.19 -11.34 -2.71
N LYS A 21 -4.21 -12.01 -1.56
CA LYS A 21 -5.39 -12.01 -0.68
C LYS A 21 -5.36 -10.78 0.20
N ILE A 22 -6.52 -10.17 0.39
CA ILE A 22 -6.72 -9.02 1.26
C ILE A 22 -7.67 -9.39 2.39
N PHE A 23 -7.26 -9.08 3.62
CA PHE A 23 -8.08 -9.26 4.81
C PHE A 23 -8.27 -7.95 5.56
N LEU A 24 -9.51 -7.64 5.94
CA LEU A 24 -9.79 -6.63 6.95
C LEU A 24 -9.44 -7.20 8.33
N PHE A 25 -8.46 -6.62 9.00
CA PHE A 25 -7.98 -7.07 10.30
C PHE A 25 -8.38 -6.08 11.40
N ILE A 26 -9.46 -6.39 12.11
CA ILE A 26 -9.96 -5.55 13.21
C ILE A 26 -9.11 -5.80 14.46
N HIS A 27 -8.33 -4.82 14.88
CA HIS A 27 -7.53 -4.89 16.10
C HIS A 27 -7.41 -3.53 16.79
N ASN A 28 -7.04 -3.53 18.07
CA ASN A 28 -6.59 -2.30 18.72
C ASN A 28 -5.20 -1.95 18.19
N ASP A 29 -5.13 -0.87 17.42
CA ASP A 29 -3.85 -0.41 16.90
C ASP A 29 -3.17 0.52 17.91
N GLY A 30 -1.85 0.40 17.96
CA GLY A 30 -0.99 1.17 18.85
C GLY A 30 0.21 1.67 18.07
N PHE A 31 0.23 2.96 17.76
CA PHE A 31 1.39 3.64 17.20
C PHE A 31 1.74 4.85 18.06
N ASP A 32 3.03 5.08 18.24
CA ASP A 32 3.62 6.28 18.81
C ASP A 32 4.33 7.03 17.66
N GLY A 33 4.18 8.35 17.60
CA GLY A 33 4.80 9.20 16.58
C GLY A 33 6.33 9.03 16.51
N LYS A 34 6.98 8.64 17.60
CA LYS A 34 8.42 8.32 17.62
C LYS A 34 8.80 7.09 16.79
N SER A 35 7.86 6.17 16.60
CA SER A 35 8.05 4.93 15.83
C SER A 35 7.66 5.05 14.35
N LEU A 36 7.21 6.23 13.94
CA LEU A 36 6.75 6.51 12.58
C LEU A 36 7.80 7.31 11.83
N GLU A 37 8.15 6.84 10.64
CA GLU A 37 8.99 7.53 9.67
C GLU A 37 8.08 8.21 8.63
N PRO A 38 8.17 9.53 8.42
CA PRO A 38 7.40 10.18 7.36
C PRO A 38 8.01 9.86 5.99
N ILE A 39 7.20 9.35 5.08
CA ILE A 39 7.53 9.20 3.66
C ILE A 39 6.75 10.26 2.89
N LEU A 40 7.46 11.08 2.13
CA LEU A 40 6.87 12.03 1.19
C LEU A 40 6.88 11.40 -0.20
N LEU A 41 5.72 10.92 -0.66
CA LEU A 41 5.53 10.48 -2.03
C LEU A 41 5.23 11.70 -2.90
N ILE A 42 6.12 12.00 -3.84
CA ILE A 42 6.05 13.19 -4.68
C ILE A 42 5.58 12.79 -6.08
N ASP A 43 4.45 13.34 -6.50
CA ASP A 43 3.84 13.16 -7.83
C ASP A 43 3.65 14.54 -8.46
N ASN A 44 4.66 14.97 -9.23
CA ASN A 44 4.79 16.30 -9.77
C ASN A 44 4.69 17.36 -8.66
N GLU A 45 3.62 18.16 -8.65
CA GLU A 45 3.36 19.19 -7.64
C GLU A 45 2.60 18.66 -6.41
N LYS A 46 2.15 17.40 -6.43
CA LYS A 46 1.40 16.79 -5.32
C LYS A 46 2.35 16.05 -4.38
N ILE A 47 2.14 16.24 -3.07
CA ILE A 47 2.88 15.54 -2.02
C ILE A 47 1.88 14.75 -1.18
N TYR A 48 2.10 13.44 -1.10
CA TYR A 48 1.37 12.56 -0.19
C TYR A 48 2.29 12.17 0.97
N MET A 49 1.93 12.58 2.19
CA MET A 49 2.63 12.17 3.40
C MET A 49 2.06 10.84 3.91
N VAL A 50 2.87 9.79 3.87
CA VAL A 50 2.55 8.44 4.35
C VAL A 50 3.45 8.15 5.55
N MET A 51 2.91 7.60 6.64
CA MET A 51 3.74 7.22 7.79
C MET A 51 4.12 5.74 7.69
N LEU A 52 5.40 5.43 7.79
CA LEU A 52 5.94 4.08 7.82
C LEU A 52 6.28 3.69 9.25
N LYS A 53 5.76 2.55 9.71
CA LYS A 53 6.25 1.87 10.90
C LYS A 53 7.00 0.62 10.47
N ARG A 54 8.31 0.60 10.67
CA ARG A 54 9.10 -0.61 10.46
C ARG A 54 8.97 -1.53 11.66
N THR A 55 8.74 -2.80 11.39
CA THR A 55 8.83 -3.86 12.40
C THR A 55 9.84 -4.89 11.95
N THR A 56 10.26 -5.77 12.85
CA THR A 56 11.21 -6.85 12.51
C THR A 56 10.71 -7.76 11.36
N ASN A 57 9.40 -7.80 11.13
CA ASN A 57 8.78 -8.76 10.22
C ASN A 57 7.99 -8.13 9.06
N SER A 58 7.76 -6.81 9.08
CA SER A 58 6.91 -6.15 8.10
C SER A 58 7.03 -4.63 8.17
N ASP A 59 6.83 -3.99 7.03
CA ASP A 59 6.60 -2.56 6.92
C ASP A 59 5.09 -2.29 6.96
N MET A 60 4.68 -1.34 7.80
CA MET A 60 3.29 -0.91 7.93
C MET A 60 3.14 0.52 7.46
N TYR A 61 2.27 0.73 6.48
CA TYR A 61 2.01 2.02 5.87
C TYR A 61 0.70 2.60 6.39
N TYR A 62 0.76 3.84 6.84
CA TYR A 62 -0.35 4.57 7.43
C TYR A 62 -0.69 5.81 6.60
N PHE A 63 -1.96 5.95 6.26
CA PHE A 63 -2.50 7.08 5.52
C PHE A 63 -3.48 7.82 6.42
N PHE A 64 -3.01 8.93 7.01
CA PHE A 64 -3.82 9.75 7.91
C PHE A 64 -4.63 10.75 7.08
N ASP A 65 -5.96 10.61 7.12
CA ASP A 65 -6.88 11.54 6.49
C ASP A 65 -7.80 12.16 7.55
N SER A 66 -7.41 13.34 8.02
CA SER A 66 -8.16 14.09 9.03
C SER A 66 -8.40 13.28 10.31
N LYS A 67 -9.63 12.81 10.54
CA LYS A 67 -10.04 12.05 11.74
C LYS A 67 -10.07 10.53 11.54
N LYS A 68 -9.51 10.03 10.44
CA LYS A 68 -9.43 8.61 10.14
C LYS A 68 -8.07 8.26 9.56
N TYR A 69 -7.75 6.97 9.60
CA TYR A 69 -6.57 6.46 8.94
C TYR A 69 -6.82 5.08 8.36
N LEU A 70 -6.04 4.79 7.34
CA LEU A 70 -5.91 3.48 6.73
C LEU A 70 -4.51 2.96 7.07
N LYS A 71 -4.42 1.69 7.43
CA LYS A 71 -3.17 0.97 7.67
C LYS A 71 -3.10 -0.24 6.74
N LEU A 72 -1.98 -0.38 6.02
CA LEU A 72 -1.70 -1.48 5.10
C LEU A 72 -0.36 -2.14 5.44
N TRP A 73 -0.32 -3.46 5.48
CA TRP A 73 0.93 -4.22 5.67
C TRP A 73 0.77 -5.65 5.18
N ASN A 74 1.89 -6.36 5.05
CA ASN A 74 1.87 -7.78 4.72
C ASN A 74 1.88 -8.67 5.98
N ASP A 75 1.11 -9.75 5.95
CA ASP A 75 1.31 -10.86 6.88
C ASP A 75 2.57 -11.69 6.50
N LYS A 76 2.91 -12.67 7.33
CA LYS A 76 4.07 -13.56 7.08
C LYS A 76 3.94 -14.42 5.82
N LYS A 77 2.75 -14.53 5.25
CA LYS A 77 2.46 -15.29 4.02
C LYS A 77 2.39 -14.36 2.80
N GLY A 78 2.66 -13.08 2.97
CA GLY A 78 2.60 -12.08 1.90
C GLY A 78 1.18 -11.67 1.50
N ASN A 79 0.16 -11.98 2.32
CA ASN A 79 -1.19 -11.44 2.15
C ASN A 79 -1.25 -10.01 2.67
N ILE A 80 -2.11 -9.19 2.08
CA ILE A 80 -2.29 -7.80 2.49
C ILE A 80 -3.31 -7.76 3.63
N LEU A 81 -2.93 -7.13 4.72
CA LEU A 81 -3.80 -6.80 5.84
C LEU A 81 -4.18 -5.33 5.76
N VAL A 82 -5.47 -5.09 5.93
CA VAL A 82 -6.10 -3.76 5.91
C VAL A 82 -6.68 -3.49 7.29
N PHE A 83 -6.42 -2.31 7.82
CA PHE A 83 -7.13 -1.81 8.99
C PHE A 83 -7.55 -0.37 8.78
N ILE A 84 -8.78 -0.04 9.18
CA ILE A 84 -9.36 1.29 9.05
C ILE A 84 -9.95 1.66 10.40
N ASN A 85 -9.59 2.83 10.91
CA ASN A 85 -10.15 3.33 12.15
C ASN A 85 -10.16 4.86 12.18
N ASN A 86 -10.88 5.41 13.15
CA ASN A 86 -10.80 6.82 13.48
C ASN A 86 -9.49 7.10 14.25
N TRP A 87 -8.94 8.29 14.02
CA TRP A 87 -7.82 8.84 14.76
C TRP A 87 -8.20 10.20 15.33
N SER A 88 -7.71 10.49 16.53
CA SER A 88 -7.85 11.79 17.18
C SER A 88 -6.60 12.07 17.99
N GLY A 89 -6.14 13.32 17.97
CA GLY A 89 -4.94 13.77 18.68
C GLY A 89 -3.84 14.20 17.72
N ASP A 90 -2.76 14.69 18.31
CA ASP A 90 -1.60 15.19 17.58
C ASP A 90 -0.55 14.10 17.41
N LEU A 91 -0.01 13.98 16.19
CA LEU A 91 1.13 13.11 15.90
C LEU A 91 2.41 13.95 15.86
N PHE A 92 3.24 13.80 16.89
CA PHE A 92 4.57 14.41 16.94
C PHE A 92 5.60 13.44 16.39
N ILE A 93 6.06 13.72 15.18
CA ILE A 93 7.08 12.93 14.48
C ILE A 93 8.44 13.57 14.71
N GLN A 94 9.42 12.79 15.16
CA GLN A 94 10.80 13.25 15.38
C GLN A 94 11.76 12.73 14.32
N ASN A 95 11.35 11.72 13.55
CA ASN A 95 12.18 11.11 12.52
C ASN A 95 12.23 12.02 11.28
N GLU A 96 13.40 12.05 10.63
CA GLU A 96 13.56 12.72 9.33
C GLU A 96 12.70 12.04 8.27
N GLN A 97 12.23 12.84 7.32
CA GLN A 97 11.45 12.35 6.20
C GLN A 97 12.32 11.67 5.14
N VAL A 98 11.73 10.70 4.46
CA VAL A 98 12.27 10.12 3.22
C VAL A 98 11.42 10.61 2.05
N GLU A 99 12.06 11.18 1.03
CA GLU A 99 11.39 11.57 -0.21
C GLU A 99 11.48 10.44 -1.23
N GLU A 100 10.35 10.13 -1.86
CA GLU A 100 10.27 9.17 -2.95
C GLU A 100 9.44 9.75 -4.10
N TYR A 101 10.09 9.92 -5.26
CA TYR A 101 9.47 10.46 -6.46
C TYR A 101 8.74 9.34 -7.19
N ILE A 102 7.42 9.49 -7.32
CA ILE A 102 6.52 8.56 -8.01
C ILE A 102 5.99 9.16 -9.31
N ASP A 103 6.69 10.15 -9.87
CA ASP A 103 6.38 10.75 -11.18
C ASP A 103 6.27 9.67 -12.26
N GLY A 104 5.22 9.76 -13.07
CA GLY A 104 4.94 8.79 -14.12
C GLY A 104 4.34 7.47 -13.61
N PHE A 105 4.04 7.34 -12.31
CA PHE A 105 3.16 6.29 -11.83
C PHE A 105 1.75 6.52 -12.38
N THR A 106 1.23 5.51 -13.05
CA THR A 106 -0.16 5.50 -13.51
C THR A 106 -0.83 4.19 -13.10
N TYR A 107 -2.15 4.23 -12.96
CA TYR A 107 -2.92 3.04 -12.62
C TYR A 107 -4.28 3.02 -13.30
N THR A 108 -4.83 1.83 -13.42
CA THR A 108 -6.23 1.58 -13.76
C THR A 108 -6.81 0.65 -12.70
N ALA A 109 -7.84 1.10 -12.01
CA ALA A 109 -8.53 0.33 -10.98
C ALA A 109 -9.82 -0.28 -11.57
N GLY A 110 -9.93 -1.60 -11.50
CA GLY A 110 -11.12 -2.37 -11.87
C GLY A 110 -11.77 -3.03 -10.64
N SER A 111 -12.75 -3.90 -10.88
CA SER A 111 -13.33 -4.72 -9.81
C SER A 111 -12.34 -5.80 -9.40
N HIS A 112 -11.75 -5.69 -8.20
CA HIS A 112 -10.74 -6.61 -7.68
C HIS A 112 -9.43 -6.71 -8.49
N GLU A 113 -9.17 -5.74 -9.37
CA GLU A 113 -7.91 -5.69 -10.12
C GLU A 113 -7.33 -4.28 -10.12
N LEU A 114 -6.02 -4.19 -9.96
CA LEU A 114 -5.26 -2.95 -10.06
C LEU A 114 -4.13 -3.16 -11.06
N VAL A 115 -4.17 -2.43 -12.15
CA VAL A 115 -3.10 -2.41 -13.15
C VAL A 115 -2.28 -1.15 -12.91
N CYS A 116 -0.99 -1.31 -12.67
CA CYS A 116 -0.05 -0.24 -12.38
C CYS A 116 1.05 -0.20 -13.43
N GLU A 117 1.50 1.01 -13.76
CA GLU A 117 2.65 1.22 -14.64
C GLU A 117 3.56 2.27 -14.00
N ASN A 118 4.87 2.01 -14.05
CA ASN A 118 5.87 2.97 -13.59
C ASN A 118 6.49 3.73 -14.77
N ARG A 119 7.29 4.74 -14.48
CA ARG A 119 8.01 5.55 -15.47
C ARG A 119 8.91 4.77 -16.44
N ASN A 120 9.27 3.52 -16.11
CA ASN A 120 10.09 2.66 -16.97
C ASN A 120 9.22 1.80 -17.93
N GLY A 121 7.89 2.00 -17.93
CA GLY A 121 6.95 1.20 -18.73
C GLY A 121 6.70 -0.20 -18.18
N GLN A 122 7.14 -0.50 -16.95
CA GLN A 122 6.90 -1.81 -16.35
C GLN A 122 5.46 -1.89 -15.86
N ARG A 123 4.68 -2.74 -16.50
CA ARG A 123 3.28 -2.99 -16.17
C ARG A 123 3.17 -4.10 -15.12
N LYS A 124 2.45 -3.83 -14.03
CA LYS A 124 2.14 -4.81 -12.99
C LYS A 124 0.62 -4.93 -12.84
N LYS A 125 0.10 -6.13 -13.03
CA LYS A 125 -1.30 -6.46 -12.81
C LYS A 125 -1.46 -7.16 -11.46
N LEU A 126 -2.14 -6.51 -10.54
CA LEU A 126 -2.42 -7.03 -9.20
C LEU A 126 -3.87 -7.50 -9.12
N LEU A 127 -4.07 -8.80 -8.92
CA LEU A 127 -5.38 -9.40 -8.68
C LEU A 127 -5.63 -9.51 -7.17
N LEU A 128 -6.68 -8.87 -6.68
CA LEU A 128 -6.95 -8.66 -5.26
C LEU A 128 -8.16 -9.48 -4.80
N GLU A 129 -7.89 -10.58 -4.10
CA GLU A 129 -8.93 -11.51 -3.64
C GLU A 129 -9.35 -11.21 -2.19
N GLY A 130 -10.64 -11.17 -1.90
CA GLY A 130 -11.16 -10.98 -0.54
C GLY A 130 -11.67 -9.57 -0.29
N PHE A 131 -11.22 -8.93 0.80
CA PHE A 131 -11.69 -7.60 1.17
C PHE A 131 -11.32 -6.56 0.10
N ASP A 132 -12.31 -5.81 -0.38
CA ASP A 132 -12.08 -4.87 -1.49
C ASP A 132 -11.57 -3.51 -0.99
N ILE A 133 -10.25 -3.30 -1.13
CA ILE A 133 -9.58 -2.05 -0.76
C ILE A 133 -9.76 -0.96 -1.82
N ILE A 134 -10.10 -1.30 -3.07
CA ILE A 134 -10.13 -0.34 -4.18
C ILE A 134 -11.21 0.75 -3.93
N PRO A 135 -12.47 0.41 -3.63
CA PRO A 135 -13.49 1.40 -3.31
C PRO A 135 -13.17 2.22 -2.06
N ILE A 136 -12.41 1.67 -1.11
CA ILE A 136 -11.99 2.40 0.08
C ILE A 136 -10.96 3.47 -0.30
N ALA A 137 -9.97 3.12 -1.11
CA ALA A 137 -8.97 4.08 -1.59
C ALA A 137 -9.64 5.22 -2.38
N ILE A 138 -10.54 4.89 -3.33
CA ILE A 138 -11.19 5.86 -4.21
C ILE A 138 -12.20 6.73 -3.46
N ASN A 139 -13.08 6.13 -2.65
CA ASN A 139 -14.24 6.84 -2.10
C ASN A 139 -14.02 7.35 -0.68
N GLN A 140 -13.12 6.73 0.09
CA GLN A 140 -12.91 7.07 1.50
C GLN A 140 -11.57 7.77 1.71
N PHE A 141 -10.53 7.42 0.96
CA PHE A 141 -9.18 8.01 1.10
C PHE A 141 -8.74 8.70 -0.19
N THR A 142 -9.65 9.40 -0.88
CA THR A 142 -9.42 10.00 -2.21
C THR A 142 -8.17 10.88 -2.28
N LYS A 143 -7.87 11.63 -1.21
CA LYS A 143 -6.64 12.44 -1.12
C LYS A 143 -5.36 11.61 -1.24
N TYR A 144 -5.41 10.35 -0.80
CA TYR A 144 -4.31 9.41 -0.77
C TYR A 144 -4.46 8.29 -1.81
N GLU A 145 -5.42 8.35 -2.72
CA GLU A 145 -5.73 7.27 -3.67
C GLU A 145 -4.48 6.81 -4.44
N THR A 146 -3.79 7.75 -5.10
CA THR A 146 -2.55 7.49 -5.85
C THR A 146 -1.48 6.87 -4.96
N ALA A 147 -1.27 7.41 -3.76
CA ALA A 147 -0.29 6.90 -2.81
C ALA A 147 -0.62 5.47 -2.35
N ILE A 148 -1.90 5.18 -2.06
CA ILE A 148 -2.36 3.85 -1.64
C ILE A 148 -2.10 2.84 -2.76
N PHE A 149 -2.48 3.16 -4.00
CA PHE A 149 -2.27 2.26 -5.13
C PHE A 149 -0.79 2.07 -5.45
N TYR A 150 0.03 3.10 -5.32
CA TYR A 150 1.48 2.98 -5.43
C TYR A 150 2.06 2.01 -4.40
N ILE A 151 1.70 2.16 -3.11
CA ILE A 151 2.13 1.27 -2.03
C ILE A 151 1.66 -0.18 -2.28
N LEU A 152 0.41 -0.38 -2.71
CA LEU A 152 -0.10 -1.70 -3.08
C LEU A 152 0.72 -2.33 -4.21
N CYS A 153 1.04 -1.58 -5.26
CA CYS A 153 1.71 -2.09 -6.47
C CYS A 153 3.23 -2.26 -6.37
N TYR A 154 3.92 -1.48 -5.52
CA TYR A 154 5.39 -1.51 -5.51
C TYR A 154 6.01 -1.79 -4.15
N LYS A 155 5.25 -1.69 -3.05
CA LYS A 155 5.78 -1.99 -1.71
C LYS A 155 5.19 -3.26 -1.11
N LEU A 156 3.92 -3.57 -1.39
CA LEU A 156 3.22 -4.71 -0.76
C LEU A 156 2.98 -5.90 -1.70
N SER A 157 3.20 -5.78 -3.01
CA SER A 157 2.89 -6.82 -4.00
C SER A 157 4.04 -7.72 -4.38
#